data_AF-A0A1S8LJI7-F1
#
_entry.id   AF-A0A1S8LJI7-F1
#
_cell.length_a   1.000
_cell.length_b   1.000
_cell.length_c   1.000
_cell.angle_alpha   90.00
_cell.angle_beta   90.00
_cell.angle_gamma   90.00
#
_symmetry.space_group_name_H-M   'P 1'
#
loop_
_entity.id
_entity.type
_entity.pdbx_description
1 polymer ?
#
loop_
_entity_poly.entity_id
_entity_poly.type
_entity_poly.pdbx_seq_one_letter_code
_entity_poly.pdbx_strand_id
1 'polypeptide(L)'
;MDKSYEIEIVKTFFNKHYQERIIYELTSKKKRINAISRLCHNFKEVLKIDYMIEINCVDYKEVLEQIKKYSGANTCYVISYNKEIDGLYMKLDDALRNIVGFGMPSLVVCNIPNKLAYFEAEQVNGAPPRYILEMS
;
A
#
# COMPACT_ATOMS: atom_id res chain seq x y z
N MET A 1 -11.64 8.72 5.56
CA MET A 1 -11.29 7.88 4.41
C MET A 1 -11.97 8.44 3.18
N ASP A 2 -11.20 8.61 2.12
CA ASP A 2 -11.67 9.11 0.84
C ASP A 2 -12.14 7.92 0.00
N LYS A 3 -13.45 7.66 0.02
CA LYS A 3 -14.02 6.47 -0.61
C LYS A 3 -13.82 6.46 -2.12
N SER A 4 -13.92 7.62 -2.76
CA SER A 4 -13.77 7.74 -4.20
C SER A 4 -12.34 7.41 -4.60
N TYR A 5 -11.36 7.96 -3.87
CA TYR A 5 -9.95 7.68 -4.15
C TYR A 5 -9.58 6.23 -3.85
N GLU A 6 -10.11 5.63 -2.77
CA GLU A 6 -9.90 4.21 -2.49
C GLU A 6 -10.45 3.30 -3.58
N ILE A 7 -11.61 3.62 -4.17
CA ILE A 7 -12.15 2.88 -5.32
C ILE A 7 -11.18 2.96 -6.50
N GLU A 8 -10.57 4.11 -6.76
CA GLU A 8 -9.55 4.24 -7.80
C GLU A 8 -8.29 3.43 -7.51
N ILE A 9 -7.80 3.46 -6.26
CA ILE A 9 -6.66 2.66 -5.82
C ILE A 9 -6.94 1.17 -6.07
N VAL A 10 -8.13 0.70 -5.68
CA VAL A 10 -8.52 -0.72 -5.86
C VAL A 10 -8.57 -1.07 -7.35
N LYS A 11 -9.19 -0.25 -8.18
CA LYS A 11 -9.24 -0.48 -9.63
C LYS A 11 -7.85 -0.48 -10.29
N THR A 12 -6.92 0.30 -9.73
CA THR A 12 -5.56 0.46 -10.24
C THR A 12 -4.68 -0.74 -9.87
N PHE A 13 -4.57 -1.07 -8.58
CA PHE A 13 -3.54 -2.01 -8.08
C PHE A 13 -4.06 -3.42 -7.76
N PHE A 14 -5.37 -3.64 -7.68
CA PHE A 14 -5.93 -4.93 -7.26
C PHE A 14 -6.43 -5.73 -8.47
N ASN A 15 -6.28 -7.06 -8.39
CA ASN A 15 -6.77 -7.98 -9.41
C ASN A 15 -8.30 -7.93 -9.53
N LYS A 16 -8.81 -8.01 -10.76
CA LYS A 16 -10.21 -7.71 -11.12
C LYS A 16 -11.22 -8.52 -10.29
N HIS A 17 -10.94 -9.79 -10.01
CA HIS A 17 -11.83 -10.68 -9.26
C HIS A 17 -11.96 -10.33 -7.77
N TYR A 18 -11.01 -9.56 -7.20
CA TYR A 18 -11.11 -9.09 -5.82
C TYR A 18 -11.74 -7.69 -5.69
N GLN A 19 -11.79 -6.89 -6.76
CA GLN A 19 -12.09 -5.46 -6.67
C GLN A 19 -13.43 -5.16 -5.99
N GLU A 20 -14.52 -5.82 -6.42
CA GLU A 20 -15.85 -5.60 -5.83
C GLU A 20 -15.87 -5.88 -4.32
N ARG A 21 -15.26 -6.98 -3.91
CA ARG A 21 -15.21 -7.39 -2.51
C ARG A 21 -14.36 -6.43 -1.68
N ILE A 22 -13.20 -6.03 -2.18
CA ILE A 22 -12.30 -5.11 -1.49
C ILE A 22 -12.96 -3.73 -1.35
N ILE A 23 -13.59 -3.19 -2.40
CA ILE A 23 -14.33 -1.93 -2.35
C ILE A 23 -15.44 -1.99 -1.28
N TYR A 24 -16.20 -3.09 -1.27
CA TYR A 24 -17.25 -3.29 -0.27
C TYR A 24 -16.71 -3.32 1.17
N GLU A 25 -15.56 -3.97 1.39
CA GLU A 25 -14.95 -4.09 2.71
C GLU A 25 -14.28 -2.76 3.16
N LEU A 26 -13.53 -2.08 2.30
CA LEU A 26 -12.84 -0.81 2.61
C LEU A 26 -13.82 0.34 2.91
N THR A 27 -14.98 0.38 2.25
CA THR A 27 -16.00 1.42 2.46
C THR A 27 -16.72 1.32 3.81
N SER A 28 -16.52 0.24 4.56
CA SER A 28 -17.10 0.01 5.89
C SER A 28 -16.01 0.01 6.96
N LYS A 29 -16.07 0.95 7.92
CA LYS A 29 -15.13 1.01 9.06
C LYS A 29 -15.00 -0.34 9.80
N LYS A 30 -16.09 -1.11 9.91
CA LYS A 30 -16.11 -2.41 10.59
C LYS A 30 -15.46 -3.52 9.77
N LYS A 31 -15.56 -3.46 8.43
CA LYS A 31 -15.11 -4.54 7.53
C LYS A 31 -13.77 -4.25 6.87
N ARG A 32 -13.27 -3.02 6.97
CA ARG A 32 -12.01 -2.60 6.38
C ARG A 32 -10.85 -3.50 6.77
N ILE A 33 -10.81 -3.91 8.03
CA ILE A 33 -9.80 -4.85 8.52
C ILE A 33 -9.80 -6.16 7.71
N ASN A 34 -10.95 -6.63 7.23
CA ASN A 34 -11.03 -7.84 6.41
C ASN A 34 -10.33 -7.65 5.06
N ALA A 35 -10.47 -6.48 4.42
CA ALA A 35 -9.78 -6.18 3.18
C ALA A 35 -8.26 -6.15 3.38
N ILE A 36 -7.82 -5.50 4.46
CA ILE A 36 -6.39 -5.36 4.78
C ILE A 36 -5.78 -6.70 5.20
N SER A 37 -6.49 -7.52 6.00
CA SER A 37 -6.05 -8.87 6.37
C SER A 37 -5.86 -9.80 5.17
N ARG A 38 -6.54 -9.58 4.04
CA ARG A 38 -6.26 -10.35 2.81
C ARG A 38 -4.87 -10.07 2.25
N LEU A 39 -4.31 -8.90 2.52
CA LEU A 39 -2.93 -8.54 2.16
C LEU A 39 -1.88 -9.19 3.08
N CYS A 40 -2.28 -9.79 4.22
CA CYS A 40 -1.35 -10.56 5.06
C CYS A 40 -0.91 -11.83 4.34
N HIS A 41 -1.88 -12.65 3.95
CA HIS A 41 -1.60 -14.01 3.46
C HIS A 41 -1.69 -14.14 1.94
N ASN A 42 -2.51 -13.31 1.29
CA ASN A 42 -2.90 -13.51 -0.11
C ASN A 42 -2.54 -12.30 -1.00
N PHE A 43 -1.62 -11.42 -0.58
CA PHE A 43 -1.32 -10.20 -1.36
C PHE A 43 -0.91 -10.50 -2.81
N LYS A 44 -0.24 -11.64 -3.06
CA LYS A 44 0.16 -12.08 -4.41
C LYS A 44 -1.01 -12.40 -5.32
N GLU A 45 -2.14 -12.83 -4.76
CA GLU A 45 -3.38 -13.05 -5.51
C GLU A 45 -4.22 -11.77 -5.57
N VAL A 46 -4.19 -10.96 -4.51
CA VAL A 46 -5.05 -9.78 -4.33
C VAL A 46 -4.56 -8.57 -5.12
N LEU A 47 -3.25 -8.32 -5.11
CA LEU A 47 -2.59 -7.26 -5.87
C LEU A 47 -2.15 -7.77 -7.24
N LYS A 48 -2.05 -6.86 -8.22
CA LYS A 48 -1.54 -7.18 -9.55
C LYS A 48 -0.03 -7.41 -9.50
N ILE A 49 0.35 -8.65 -9.24
CA ILE A 49 1.75 -9.04 -8.99
C ILE A 49 2.70 -8.74 -10.16
N ASP A 50 2.19 -8.75 -11.40
CA ASP A 50 3.00 -8.46 -12.60
C ASP A 50 3.56 -7.03 -12.62
N TYR A 51 3.02 -6.13 -11.80
CA TYR A 51 3.46 -4.75 -11.65
C TYR A 51 4.23 -4.51 -10.34
N MET A 52 4.54 -5.57 -9.58
CA MET A 52 5.25 -5.48 -8.32
C MET A 52 6.75 -5.68 -8.55
N ILE A 53 7.53 -4.65 -8.26
CA ILE A 53 8.99 -4.69 -8.27
C ILE A 53 9.45 -4.85 -6.82
N GLU A 54 10.02 -6.00 -6.48
CA GLU A 54 10.57 -6.24 -5.14
C GLU A 54 11.80 -5.36 -4.91
N ILE A 55 11.86 -4.72 -3.73
CA ILE A 55 12.97 -3.85 -3.34
C ILE A 55 13.62 -4.35 -2.05
N ASN A 56 14.95 -4.41 -2.07
CA ASN A 56 15.76 -4.78 -0.92
C ASN A 56 16.29 -3.50 -0.25
N CYS A 57 15.40 -2.78 0.43
CA CYS A 57 15.78 -1.67 1.30
C CYS A 57 15.84 -2.16 2.74
N VAL A 58 16.71 -1.61 3.58
CA VAL A 58 16.83 -1.97 4.99
C VAL A 58 16.01 -1.04 5.88
N ASP A 59 15.98 0.26 5.56
CA ASP A 59 15.31 1.29 6.35
C ASP A 59 14.31 2.15 5.54
N TYR A 60 13.55 2.99 6.25
CA TYR A 60 12.53 3.85 5.62
C TYR A 60 13.11 4.99 4.77
N LYS A 61 14.36 5.41 5.02
CA LYS A 61 14.99 6.49 4.26
C LYS A 61 15.38 6.01 2.87
N GLU A 62 15.90 4.79 2.78
CA GLU A 62 16.19 4.15 1.51
C GLU A 62 14.91 3.98 0.67
N VAL A 63 13.82 3.52 1.29
CA VAL A 63 12.50 3.43 0.63
C VAL A 63 12.03 4.80 0.16
N LEU A 64 12.13 5.83 1.01
CA LEU A 64 11.75 7.20 0.67
C LEU A 64 12.54 7.75 -0.51
N GLU A 65 13.87 7.55 -0.52
CA GLU A 65 14.73 7.97 -1.62
C GLU A 65 14.36 7.28 -2.93
N GLN A 66 14.08 5.97 -2.90
CA GLN A 66 13.62 5.26 -4.08
C GLN A 66 12.29 5.81 -4.59
N ILE A 67 11.27 5.89 -3.74
CA ILE A 67 9.95 6.42 -4.14
C ILE A 67 10.06 7.84 -4.70
N LYS A 68 10.88 8.70 -4.10
CA LYS A 68 11.10 10.07 -4.59
C LYS A 68 11.79 10.10 -5.94
N LYS A 69 12.73 9.20 -6.23
CA LYS A 69 13.37 9.09 -7.54
C LYS A 69 12.36 8.76 -8.64
N TYR A 70 11.38 7.89 -8.36
CA TYR A 70 10.36 7.50 -9.33
C TYR A 70 9.22 8.53 -9.47
N SER A 71 8.76 9.09 -8.35
CA SER A 71 7.50 9.86 -8.32
C SER A 71 7.65 11.36 -8.11
N GLY A 72 8.74 11.81 -7.48
CA GLY A 72 8.85 13.16 -6.92
C GLY A 72 7.79 13.48 -5.85
N ALA A 73 7.06 12.49 -5.34
CA ALA A 73 5.94 12.70 -4.43
C ALA A 73 6.41 13.15 -3.03
N ASN A 74 5.64 14.07 -2.44
CA ASN A 74 5.82 14.50 -1.04
C ASN A 74 4.65 14.11 -0.14
N THR A 75 3.52 13.72 -0.74
CA THR A 75 2.31 13.30 -0.03
C THR A 75 1.78 11.99 -0.60
N CYS A 76 1.04 11.28 0.24
CA CYS A 76 0.50 9.97 -0.09
C CYS A 76 -0.86 9.75 0.60
N TYR A 77 -1.54 8.70 0.16
CA TYR A 77 -2.69 8.11 0.84
C TYR A 77 -2.31 6.73 1.37
N VAL A 78 -2.73 6.41 2.58
CA VAL A 78 -2.35 5.16 3.25
C VAL A 78 -3.55 4.22 3.40
N ILE A 79 -3.39 2.95 3.04
CA ILE A 79 -4.26 1.85 3.44
C ILE A 79 -3.40 0.90 4.27
N SER A 80 -3.66 0.78 5.57
CA SER A 80 -2.73 0.10 6.48
C SER A 80 -3.42 -0.64 7.61
N TYR A 81 -2.81 -1.73 8.06
CA TYR A 81 -3.20 -2.39 9.29
C TYR A 81 -2.98 -1.49 10.52
N ASN A 82 -2.07 -0.50 10.43
CA ASN A 82 -1.89 0.53 11.44
C ASN A 82 -3.06 1.52 11.43
N LYS A 83 -3.96 1.36 12.40
CA LYS A 83 -5.19 2.16 12.55
C LYS A 83 -4.95 3.67 12.74
N GLU A 84 -3.77 4.08 13.18
CA GLU A 84 -3.46 5.50 13.42
C GLU A 84 -3.29 6.29 12.12
N ILE A 85 -2.83 5.61 11.06
CA ILE A 85 -2.55 6.22 9.75
C ILE A 85 -3.46 5.72 8.64
N ASP A 86 -4.23 4.66 8.89
CA ASP A 86 -5.09 4.03 7.91
C ASP A 86 -6.18 4.99 7.37
N GLY A 87 -6.24 5.09 6.05
CA GLY A 87 -7.22 5.88 5.32
C GLY A 87 -7.00 7.39 5.38
N LEU A 88 -5.76 7.83 5.68
CA LEU A 88 -5.36 9.23 5.76
C LEU A 88 -4.51 9.67 4.56
N TYR A 89 -4.64 10.96 4.22
CA TYR A 89 -3.64 11.68 3.44
C TYR A 89 -2.57 12.23 4.40
N MET A 90 -1.30 12.01 4.10
CA MET A 90 -0.20 12.49 4.95
C MET A 90 1.08 12.71 4.14
N LYS A 91 2.12 13.24 4.80
CA LYS A 91 3.45 13.36 4.18
C LYS A 91 4.04 11.97 3.97
N LEU A 92 4.69 11.79 2.83
CA LEU A 92 5.30 10.51 2.48
C LEU A 92 6.35 10.05 3.51
N ASP A 93 7.18 10.98 4.00
CA ASP A 93 8.18 10.72 5.03
C ASP A 93 7.54 10.19 6.33
N ASP A 94 6.48 10.86 6.80
CA ASP A 94 5.75 10.45 8.02
C ASP A 94 5.07 9.08 7.83
N ALA A 95 4.51 8.80 6.65
CA ALA A 95 3.89 7.51 6.36
C ALA A 95 4.91 6.37 6.43
N LEU A 96 6.05 6.52 5.75
CA LEU A 96 7.08 5.48 5.67
C LEU A 96 7.72 5.22 7.04
N ARG A 97 7.91 6.25 7.88
CA ARG A 97 8.37 6.06 9.27
C ARG A 97 7.47 5.15 10.11
N ASN A 98 6.17 5.19 9.88
CA ASN A 98 5.20 4.39 10.63
C ASN A 98 4.99 2.99 10.04
N ILE A 99 5.36 2.79 8.77
CA ILE A 99 5.06 1.58 8.01
C ILE A 99 6.27 0.66 7.90
N VAL A 100 7.44 1.19 7.60
CA VAL A 100 8.62 0.37 7.30
C VAL A 100 9.09 -0.33 8.56
N GLY A 101 8.99 -1.67 8.58
CA GLY A 101 9.29 -2.49 9.75
C GLY A 101 8.13 -2.60 10.75
N PHE A 102 6.92 -2.18 10.38
CA PHE A 102 5.73 -2.35 11.22
C PHE A 102 5.30 -3.82 11.37
N GLY A 103 5.66 -4.66 10.39
CA GLY A 103 5.43 -6.11 10.42
C GLY A 103 4.05 -6.56 9.93
N MET A 104 3.14 -5.61 9.66
CA MET A 104 1.79 -5.86 9.13
C MET A 104 1.55 -5.09 7.82
N PRO A 105 0.67 -5.58 6.93
CA PRO A 105 0.59 -5.07 5.57
C PRO A 105 0.13 -3.62 5.50
N SER A 106 0.79 -2.86 4.63
CA SER A 106 0.47 -1.46 4.37
C SER A 106 0.74 -1.09 2.91
N LEU A 107 -0.18 -0.35 2.31
CA LEU A 107 -0.09 0.20 0.97
C LEU A 107 -0.06 1.74 1.05
N VAL A 108 1.01 2.33 0.54
CA VAL A 108 1.23 3.78 0.46
C VAL A 108 1.12 4.21 -0.98
N VAL A 109 0.06 4.94 -1.33
CA VAL A 109 -0.17 5.39 -2.70
C VAL A 109 0.27 6.84 -2.84
N CYS A 110 1.28 7.08 -3.68
CA CYS A 110 1.78 8.42 -3.96
C CYS A 110 0.72 9.21 -4.76
N ASN A 111 0.50 10.46 -4.36
CA ASN A 111 -0.48 11.31 -5.03
C ASN A 111 0.11 11.94 -6.32
N ILE A 112 0.32 11.11 -7.34
CA ILE A 112 0.91 11.49 -8.63
C ILE A 112 0.11 10.93 -9.83
N PRO A 113 0.19 11.54 -11.02
CA PRO A 113 -0.60 11.12 -12.19
C PRO A 113 -0.39 9.66 -12.61
N ASN A 114 0.85 9.17 -12.57
CA ASN A 114 1.19 7.81 -13.02
C ASN A 114 0.90 6.72 -11.96
N LYS A 115 0.32 7.12 -10.81
CA LYS A 115 -0.08 6.24 -9.69
C LYS A 115 1.01 5.22 -9.32
N LEU A 116 1.97 5.67 -8.52
CA LEU A 116 2.97 4.80 -7.89
C LEU A 116 2.54 4.44 -6.47
N ALA A 117 2.73 3.20 -6.06
CA ALA A 117 2.51 2.79 -4.69
C ALA A 117 3.70 2.01 -4.11
N TYR A 118 3.85 2.08 -2.80
CA TYR A 118 4.74 1.22 -2.02
C TYR A 118 3.89 0.25 -1.20
N PHE A 119 4.31 -1.01 -1.17
CA PHE A 119 3.67 -2.06 -0.37
C PHE A 119 4.71 -2.75 0.51
N GLU A 120 4.44 -2.81 1.81
CA GLU A 120 5.14 -3.72 2.73
C GLU A 120 4.17 -4.83 3.12
N ALA A 121 4.56 -6.09 2.94
CA ALA A 121 3.75 -7.23 3.33
C ALA A 121 3.92 -7.59 4.81
N GLU A 122 3.15 -8.57 5.28
CA GLU A 122 3.34 -9.15 6.62
C GLU A 122 4.72 -9.79 6.76
N GLN A 123 5.33 -9.61 7.93
CA GLN A 123 6.59 -10.26 8.28
C GLN A 123 6.32 -11.70 8.73
N VAL A 124 6.75 -12.68 7.92
CA VAL A 124 6.63 -14.12 8.25
C VAL A 124 7.96 -14.70 8.75
N ASN A 125 9.06 -14.47 8.01
CA ASN A 125 10.41 -14.88 8.40
C ASN A 125 11.44 -13.92 7.78
N GLY A 126 12.41 -13.45 8.56
CA GLY A 126 13.35 -12.41 8.13
C GLY A 126 12.69 -11.02 8.04
N ALA A 127 13.21 -10.14 7.18
CA ALA A 127 12.60 -8.84 6.91
C ALA A 127 11.30 -9.01 6.09
N PRO A 128 10.26 -8.16 6.30
CA PRO A 128 9.06 -8.21 5.48
C PRO A 128 9.41 -7.89 4.02
N PRO A 129 8.81 -8.58 3.03
CA PRO A 129 9.06 -8.29 1.64
C PRO A 129 8.40 -6.95 1.26
N ARG A 130 9.12 -6.17 0.45
CA ARG A 130 8.79 -4.79 0.11
C ARG A 130 8.71 -4.64 -1.39
N TYR A 131 7.75 -3.85 -1.87
CA TYR A 131 7.50 -3.72 -3.29
C TYR A 131 7.18 -2.27 -3.67
N ILE A 132 7.64 -1.87 -4.85
CA ILE A 132 7.11 -0.71 -5.57
C ILE A 132 6.13 -1.24 -6.61
N LEU A 133 4.93 -0.66 -6.66
CA LEU A 133 3.92 -0.92 -7.66
C LEU A 133 3.90 0.25 -8.63
N GLU A 134 4.28 -0.02 -9.88
CA GLU A 134 4.31 0.94 -10.97
C GLU A 134 3.47 0.40 -12.12
N MET A 135 2.40 1.12 -12.47
CA MET A 135 1.54 0.74 -13.60
C MET A 135 2.16 1.31 -14.88
N SER A 136 2.56 0.43 -15.81
CA SER A 136 3.06 0.80 -17.14
C SER A 136 1.96 1.15 -18.14
#